data_AF-A0A1A5YEX9-F1
#
_entry.id   AF-A0A1A5YEX9-F1
#
_cell.length_a   1.000
_cell.length_b   1.000
_cell.length_c   1.000
_cell.angle_alpha   90.00
_cell.angle_beta   90.00
_cell.angle_gamma   90.00
#
_symmetry.space_group_name_H-M   'P 1'
#
loop_
_entity.id
_entity.type
_entity.pdbx_description
1 polymer ?
#
loop_
_entity_poly.entity_id
_entity_poly.type
_entity_poly.pdbx_seq_one_letter_code
_entity_poly.pdbx_strand_id
1 'polypeptide(L)'
;MNLLPLLIENRAEKNLAIRQTSCADKLHNIRSIKRDMKQYGEEAWTRFKRGRDSQEWCYKGLVERLGYKSRFKLLEELEDEVEEVFGPFIG
;
A
#
# COMPACT_ATOMS: atom_id res chain seq x y z
N MET A 1 8.73 -4.02 10.57
CA MET A 1 9.16 -4.02 9.15
C MET A 1 10.14 -5.18 8.98
N ASN A 2 9.65 -6.38 8.67
CA ASN A 2 10.51 -7.56 8.43
C ASN A 2 10.82 -7.67 6.94
N LEU A 3 12.12 -7.75 6.65
CA LEU A 3 12.75 -7.75 5.32
C LEU A 3 12.69 -9.11 4.59
N LEU A 4 11.68 -9.94 4.87
CA LEU A 4 11.47 -11.21 4.15
C LEU A 4 11.10 -11.11 2.64
N PRO A 5 10.53 -10.02 2.07
CA PRO A 5 9.97 -10.09 0.69
C PRO A 5 10.95 -10.06 -0.49
N LEU A 6 12.17 -9.55 -0.31
CA LEU A 6 13.12 -9.27 -1.42
C LEU A 6 13.52 -10.52 -2.24
N LEU A 7 13.45 -11.72 -1.65
CA LEU A 7 13.76 -12.98 -2.34
C LEU A 7 12.64 -13.49 -3.28
N ILE A 8 11.42 -12.97 -3.13
CA ILE A 8 10.20 -13.37 -3.86
C ILE A 8 9.94 -12.47 -5.09
N GLU A 9 10.54 -11.28 -5.09
CA GLU A 9 10.22 -10.11 -5.93
C GLU A 9 10.32 -10.31 -7.45
N ASN A 10 10.90 -11.39 -7.98
CA ASN A 10 11.04 -11.54 -9.44
C ASN A 10 10.14 -12.63 -10.09
N ARG A 11 9.70 -13.66 -9.35
CA ARG A 11 8.83 -14.73 -9.91
C ARG A 11 7.38 -14.62 -9.46
N ALA A 12 7.11 -13.94 -8.35
CA ALA A 12 5.81 -13.92 -7.70
C ALA A 12 4.85 -12.83 -8.20
N GLU A 13 5.35 -11.77 -8.82
CA GLU A 13 4.52 -10.72 -9.43
C GLU A 13 3.61 -11.27 -10.55
N LYS A 14 3.94 -12.43 -11.14
CA LYS A 14 3.12 -13.05 -12.19
C LYS A 14 1.91 -13.82 -11.65
N ASN A 15 1.88 -14.18 -10.37
CA ASN A 15 0.82 -15.00 -9.80
C ASN A 15 -0.29 -14.14 -9.18
N LEU A 16 -1.53 -14.34 -9.63
CA LEU A 16 -2.70 -13.60 -9.15
C LEU A 16 -2.92 -13.78 -7.64
N ALA A 17 -2.80 -14.99 -7.10
CA ALA A 17 -3.03 -15.27 -5.68
C ALA A 17 -1.99 -14.56 -4.80
N ILE A 18 -0.73 -14.49 -5.24
CA ILE A 18 0.29 -13.74 -4.50
C ILE A 18 -0.02 -12.24 -4.54
N ARG A 19 -0.36 -11.68 -5.70
CA ARG A 19 -0.77 -10.26 -5.79
C ARG A 19 -1.98 -9.96 -4.90
N GLN A 20 -2.99 -10.82 -4.89
CA GLN A 20 -4.17 -10.67 -4.04
C GLN A 20 -3.83 -10.76 -2.54
N THR A 21 -2.95 -11.67 -2.15
CA THR A 21 -2.50 -11.83 -0.76
C THR A 21 -1.69 -10.61 -0.30
N SER A 22 -0.74 -10.14 -1.11
CA SER A 22 0.00 -8.92 -0.85
C SER A 22 -0.91 -7.68 -0.81
N CYS A 23 -1.91 -7.62 -1.68
CA CYS A 23 -2.90 -6.54 -1.68
C CYS A 23 -3.73 -6.53 -0.39
N ALA A 24 -4.18 -7.69 0.08
CA ALA A 24 -4.93 -7.81 1.34
C ALA A 24 -4.09 -7.34 2.56
N ASP A 25 -2.82 -7.72 2.64
CA ASP A 25 -1.90 -7.24 3.69
C ASP A 25 -1.76 -5.71 3.64
N LYS A 26 -1.53 -5.14 2.45
CA LYS A 26 -1.35 -3.69 2.30
C LYS A 26 -2.62 -2.91 2.56
N LEU A 27 -3.78 -3.43 2.17
CA LEU A 27 -5.08 -2.85 2.49
C LEU A 27 -5.32 -2.80 3.99
N HIS A 28 -5.02 -3.89 4.70
CA HIS A 28 -5.11 -3.91 6.16
C HIS A 28 -4.18 -2.86 6.80
N ASN A 29 -2.94 -2.77 6.31
CA ASN A 29 -1.94 -1.83 6.82
C ASN A 29 -2.37 -0.38 6.61
N ILE A 30 -2.83 0.01 5.42
CA ILE A 30 -3.24 1.40 5.18
C ILE A 30 -4.49 1.80 5.95
N ARG A 31 -5.45 0.87 6.14
CA ARG A 31 -6.59 1.09 7.04
C ARG A 31 -6.15 1.34 8.47
N SER A 32 -5.05 0.72 8.91
CA SER A 32 -4.45 1.02 10.21
C SER A 32 -3.80 2.39 10.26
N ILE A 33 -3.06 2.78 9.21
CA ILE A 33 -2.49 4.12 9.08
C ILE A 33 -3.61 5.17 9.13
N LYS A 34 -4.70 4.98 8.39
CA LYS A 34 -5.86 5.86 8.39
C LYS A 34 -6.47 6.04 9.78
N ARG A 35 -6.58 4.96 10.56
CA ARG A 35 -7.03 5.04 11.96
C ARG A 35 -6.06 5.85 12.82
N ASP A 36 -4.76 5.63 12.67
CA ASP A 36 -3.74 6.40 13.38
C ASP A 36 -3.79 7.88 12.99
N MET A 37 -3.94 8.21 11.71
CA MET A 37 -4.11 9.58 11.23
C MET A 37 -5.35 10.25 11.83
N LYS A 38 -6.47 9.51 11.94
CA LYS A 38 -7.70 10.03 12.59
C LYS A 38 -7.50 10.31 14.07
N GLN A 39 -6.65 9.54 14.76
CA GLN A 39 -6.44 9.69 16.20
C GLN A 39 -5.33 10.70 16.54
N TYR A 40 -4.27 10.74 15.74
CA TYR A 40 -3.03 11.45 16.06
C TYR A 40 -2.66 12.53 15.04
N GLY A 41 -3.43 12.73 13.96
CA GLY A 41 -3.09 13.70 12.93
C GLY A 41 -1.74 13.42 12.26
N GLU A 42 -1.03 14.47 11.90
CA GLU A 42 0.28 14.38 11.23
C GLU A 42 1.37 13.75 12.10
N GLU A 43 1.23 13.78 13.44
CA GLU A 43 2.15 13.13 14.37
C GLU A 43 2.20 11.61 14.17
N ALA A 44 1.16 11.00 13.58
CA ALA A 44 1.19 9.59 13.21
C ALA A 44 2.38 9.25 12.30
N TRP A 45 2.82 10.19 11.44
CA TRP A 45 3.95 9.97 10.54
C TRP A 45 5.29 9.85 11.25
N THR A 46 5.41 10.40 12.47
CA THR A 46 6.65 10.29 13.28
C THR A 46 6.95 8.85 13.70
N ARG A 47 5.93 7.97 13.70
CA ARG A 47 6.09 6.53 13.96
C ARG A 47 6.73 5.78 12.81
N PHE A 48 6.76 6.36 11.61
CA PHE A 48 7.33 5.77 10.42
C PHE A 48 8.74 6.31 10.17
N LYS A 49 9.72 5.42 10.04
CA LYS A 49 11.14 5.77 9.81
C LYS A 49 11.38 6.71 8.62
N ARG A 50 10.48 6.73 7.63
CA ARG A 50 10.66 7.48 6.36
C ARG A 50 9.58 8.55 6.12
N GLY A 51 8.70 8.81 7.09
CA GLY A 51 7.65 9.85 6.99
C GLY A 51 6.60 9.63 5.90
N ARG A 52 5.67 10.60 5.78
CA ARG A 52 4.50 10.57 4.89
C ARG A 52 4.84 10.34 3.42
N ASP A 53 5.71 11.18 2.84
CA ASP A 53 5.97 11.19 1.39
C ASP A 53 6.58 9.86 0.90
N SER A 54 7.44 9.25 1.72
CA SER A 54 7.97 7.92 1.40
C SER A 54 6.90 6.83 1.48
N GLN A 55 5.92 6.96 2.39
CA GLN A 55 4.78 6.05 2.42
C GLN A 55 3.89 6.25 1.19
N GLU A 56 3.60 7.51 0.83
CA GLU A 56 2.80 7.85 -0.35
C GLU A 56 3.40 7.24 -1.62
N TRP A 57 4.69 7.52 -1.89
CA TRP A 57 5.39 6.97 -3.06
C TRP A 57 5.38 5.44 -3.07
N CYS A 58 5.58 4.82 -1.89
CA CYS A 58 5.55 3.36 -1.75
C CYS A 58 4.17 2.78 -2.09
N TYR A 59 3.10 3.33 -1.51
CA TYR A 59 1.74 2.83 -1.69
C TYR A 59 1.22 3.08 -3.11
N LYS A 60 1.44 4.27 -3.68
CA LYS A 60 1.05 4.55 -5.07
C LYS A 60 1.74 3.60 -6.05
N GLY A 61 3.05 3.40 -5.91
CA GLY A 61 3.78 2.41 -6.72
C GLY A 61 3.38 0.95 -6.43
N LEU A 62 2.87 0.63 -5.24
CA LEU A 62 2.33 -0.71 -4.95
C LEU A 62 1.02 -0.96 -5.70
N VAL A 63 0.13 0.02 -5.79
CA VAL A 63 -1.13 -0.10 -6.56
C VAL A 63 -0.81 -0.41 -8.03
N GLU A 64 0.12 0.33 -8.64
CA GLU A 64 0.57 0.08 -10.02
C GLU A 64 1.15 -1.33 -10.20
N ARG A 65 2.10 -1.74 -9.34
CA ARG A 65 2.75 -3.07 -9.40
C ARG A 65 1.79 -4.22 -9.14
N LEU A 66 0.77 -4.03 -8.31
CA LEU A 66 -0.25 -5.06 -8.09
C LEU A 66 -1.25 -5.10 -9.25
N GLY A 67 -1.48 -3.98 -9.94
CA GLY A 67 -2.42 -3.84 -11.05
C GLY A 67 -1.88 -4.15 -12.44
N TYR A 68 -0.56 -4.17 -12.65
CA TYR A 68 0.06 -4.16 -14.00
C TYR A 68 -0.49 -5.17 -15.01
N LYS A 69 -0.92 -6.36 -14.56
CA LYS A 69 -1.43 -7.44 -15.42
C LYS A 69 -2.95 -7.57 -15.44
N SER A 70 -3.58 -7.32 -14.30
CA SER A 70 -5.04 -7.39 -14.16
C SER A 70 -5.44 -6.69 -12.87
N ARG A 71 -6.63 -6.08 -12.90
CA ARG A 71 -7.30 -5.51 -11.74
C ARG A 71 -8.18 -6.56 -11.05
N PHE A 72 -8.50 -6.33 -9.78
CA PHE A 72 -9.35 -7.17 -8.94
C PHE A 72 -9.89 -6.34 -7.77
N LYS A 73 -11.01 -6.74 -7.17
CA LYS A 73 -11.73 -5.95 -6.16
C LYS A 73 -10.86 -5.43 -5.00
N LEU A 74 -9.96 -6.26 -4.47
CA LEU A 74 -9.07 -5.82 -3.39
C LEU A 74 -8.11 -4.70 -3.80
N LEU A 75 -7.75 -4.62 -5.07
CA LEU A 75 -6.90 -3.55 -5.59
C LEU A 75 -7.66 -2.23 -5.67
N GLU A 76 -8.94 -2.27 -6.06
CA GLU A 76 -9.82 -1.10 -6.04
C GLU A 76 -9.99 -0.56 -4.62
N GLU A 77 -10.27 -1.45 -3.65
CA GLU A 77 -10.34 -1.05 -2.23
C GLU A 77 -9.01 -0.48 -1.69
N LEU A 78 -7.87 -1.00 -2.16
CA LEU A 78 -6.57 -0.45 -1.79
C LEU A 78 -6.36 0.93 -2.39
N GLU A 79 -6.73 1.12 -3.66
CA GLU A 79 -6.62 2.40 -4.37
C GLU A 79 -7.45 3.48 -3.67
N ASP A 80 -8.71 3.19 -3.33
CA ASP A 80 -9.60 4.10 -2.61
C ASP A 80 -8.99 4.54 -1.26
N GLU A 81 -8.48 3.60 -0.45
CA GLU A 81 -7.89 3.93 0.85
C GLU A 81 -6.54 4.65 0.72
N VAL A 82 -5.79 4.40 -0.36
CA VAL A 82 -4.58 5.16 -0.69
C VAL A 82 -4.93 6.61 -1.00
N GLU A 83 -5.97 6.85 -1.80
CA GLU A 83 -6.42 8.21 -2.10
C GLU A 83 -6.97 8.93 -0.87
N GLU A 84 -7.70 8.24 0.00
CA GLU A 84 -8.22 8.83 1.23
C GLU A 84 -7.10 9.24 2.21
N VAL A 85 -5.97 8.52 2.23
CA VAL A 85 -4.84 8.84 3.13
C VAL A 85 -3.89 9.87 2.52
N PHE A 86 -3.61 9.77 1.22
CA PHE A 86 -2.55 10.55 0.58
C PHE A 86 -3.04 11.62 -0.40
N GLY A 87 -4.31 11.59 -0.77
CA GLY A 87 -4.87 12.36 -1.87
C GLY A 87 -4.78 11.63 -3.22
N PRO A 88 -5.38 12.20 -4.27
CA PRO A 88 -5.53 11.53 -5.56
C PRO A 88 -4.19 11.15 -6.18
N PHE A 89 -4.21 10.15 -7.07
CA PHE A 89 -3.06 9.87 -7.94
C PHE A 89 -2.86 11.07 -8.86
N ILE A 90 -1.67 11.69 -8.80
CA ILE A 90 -1.29 12.74 -9.75
C ILE A 90 -0.68 12.00 -10.93
N GLY A 91 -1.39 12.02 -12.05
CA GLY A 91 -0.96 11.41 -13.32
C GLY A 91 0.25 12.10 -13.94
#